data_AF-A0AAU8D523-F1
#
_entry.id   AF-A0AAU8D523-F1
#
_cell.length_a   1.000
_cell.length_b   1.000
_cell.length_c   1.000
_cell.angle_alpha   90.00
_cell.angle_beta   90.00
_cell.angle_gamma   90.00
#
_symmetry.space_group_name_H-M   'P 1'
#
loop_
_entity.id
_entity.type
_entity.pdbx_description
1 polymer ?
#
loop_
_entity_poly.entity_id
_entity_poly.type
_entity_poly.pdbx_seq_one_letter_code
_entity_poly.pdbx_strand_id
1 'polypeptide(L)'
;MATIVRTKEGNWRVQVRRKGKYASQTLRLKTLANEWAVETERLIDLGGEPSSHRIRDLRTIADLVDLHIADLHEVGRPLRRSKQAVMEALKRDPGATRIDRLDRATIIKYWQRRAKQGAGPVTLSVDLSYLRTVLTHAAAIHGISVDTESIRLARAALTRLGLVGRSHERDRRPTEAEIEALLDYFDKSINTIIRWAGLSASRLPPMRQEEICKIEWSDVDLNKRVVLIRDRKDPRRKDGNHQKVPLLNLTGFDAWHLMLEQNVLTGGKRPLFPLSSPICWHRLLARSTTIGNR
;
A
#
# COMPACT_ATOMS: atom_id res chain seq x y z
N MET A 1 -10.85 5.95 44.33
CA MET A 1 -10.61 7.33 44.76
C MET A 1 -9.21 7.71 44.31
N ALA A 2 -9.08 8.78 43.52
CA ALA A 2 -7.81 9.24 43.00
C ALA A 2 -6.91 9.85 44.09
N THR A 3 -5.63 9.49 44.10
CA THR A 3 -4.61 10.06 44.98
C THR A 3 -3.76 11.06 44.20
N ILE A 4 -3.66 12.31 44.68
CA ILE A 4 -2.90 13.38 44.04
C ILE A 4 -1.78 13.82 44.98
N VAL A 5 -0.53 13.67 44.56
CA VAL A 5 0.67 13.94 45.35
C VAL A 5 1.60 14.89 44.60
N ARG A 6 2.15 15.90 45.28
CA ARG A 6 3.16 16.78 44.72
C ARG A 6 4.54 16.10 44.76
N THR A 7 5.25 16.04 43.63
CA THR A 7 6.60 15.47 43.55
C THR A 7 7.66 16.49 43.97
N LYS A 8 8.86 15.99 44.30
CA LYS A 8 10.02 16.82 44.69
C LYS A 8 10.41 17.86 43.62
N GLU A 9 10.09 17.57 42.35
CA GLU A 9 10.33 18.43 41.19
C GLU A 9 9.23 19.49 40.96
N GLY A 10 8.23 19.58 41.85
CA GLY A 10 7.14 20.57 41.76
C GLY A 10 5.96 20.17 40.88
N ASN A 11 6.02 19.00 40.23
CA ASN A 11 4.91 18.44 39.45
C ASN A 11 3.87 17.74 40.34
N TRP A 12 2.70 17.44 39.80
CA TRP A 12 1.58 16.76 40.46
C TRP A 12 1.38 15.36 39.88
N ARG A 13 1.66 14.33 40.68
CA ARG A 13 1.41 12.92 40.34
C ARG A 13 0.01 12.52 40.80
N VAL A 14 -0.79 12.02 39.87
CA VAL A 14 -2.14 11.48 40.08
C VAL A 14 -2.11 9.97 39.91
N GLN A 15 -2.76 9.26 40.82
CA GLN A 15 -2.93 7.80 40.78
C GLN A 15 -4.41 7.46 40.95
N VAL A 16 -5.02 6.81 39.97
CA VAL A 16 -6.40 6.34 40.01
C VAL A 16 -6.41 4.82 40.15
N ARG A 17 -7.04 4.33 41.21
CA ARG A 17 -7.32 2.91 41.44
C ARG A 17 -8.83 2.73 41.54
N ARG A 18 -9.44 2.06 40.55
CA ARG A 18 -10.89 1.86 40.51
C ARG A 18 -11.26 0.62 39.68
N LYS A 19 -12.23 -0.19 40.14
CA LYS A 19 -12.69 -1.43 39.48
C LYS A 19 -11.55 -2.36 39.00
N GLY A 20 -10.51 -2.53 39.81
CA GLY A 20 -9.35 -3.37 39.48
C GLY A 20 -8.37 -2.78 38.45
N LYS A 21 -8.65 -1.59 37.89
CA LYS A 21 -7.77 -0.89 36.94
C LYS A 21 -6.92 0.16 37.66
N TYR A 22 -5.66 0.27 37.24
CA TYR A 22 -4.69 1.26 37.74
C TYR A 22 -4.26 2.21 36.62
N ALA A 23 -4.31 3.51 36.91
CA ALA A 23 -3.78 4.54 36.04
C ALA A 23 -2.93 5.51 36.86
N SER A 24 -1.78 5.92 36.32
CA SER A 24 -0.97 6.95 36.97
C SER A 24 -0.44 7.94 35.96
N GLN A 25 -0.44 9.22 36.32
CA GLN A 25 0.13 10.27 35.47
C GLN A 25 0.76 11.38 36.30
N THR A 26 1.75 12.09 35.75
CA THR A 26 2.35 13.30 36.34
C THR A 26 2.05 14.51 35.45
N LEU A 27 1.54 15.60 36.03
CA LEU A 27 1.08 16.82 35.36
C LEU A 27 1.68 18.06 36.03
N ARG A 28 1.84 19.16 35.30
CA ARG A 28 2.48 20.39 35.85
C ARG A 28 1.56 21.19 36.77
N LEU A 29 0.26 21.24 36.47
CA LEU A 29 -0.73 22.04 37.19
C LEU A 29 -1.67 21.13 38.01
N LYS A 30 -2.02 21.58 39.23
CA LYS A 30 -2.95 20.87 40.12
C LYS A 30 -4.37 20.79 39.53
N THR A 31 -4.79 21.81 38.80
CA THR A 31 -6.09 21.86 38.12
C THR A 31 -6.21 20.76 37.07
N LEU A 32 -5.23 20.65 36.18
CA LEU A 32 -5.14 19.57 35.19
C LEU A 32 -5.10 18.19 35.84
N ALA A 33 -4.41 18.06 36.98
CA ALA A 33 -4.36 16.83 37.75
C ALA A 33 -5.74 16.39 38.28
N ASN A 34 -6.55 17.34 38.78
CA ASN A 34 -7.93 17.08 39.20
C ASN A 34 -8.84 16.71 38.02
N GLU A 35 -8.79 17.48 36.93
CA GLU A 35 -9.60 17.20 35.73
C GLU A 35 -9.26 15.81 35.15
N TRP A 36 -7.98 15.48 35.09
CA TRP A 36 -7.51 14.17 34.65
C TRP A 36 -8.02 13.03 35.55
N ALA A 37 -8.01 13.24 36.87
CA ALA A 37 -8.52 12.25 37.83
C ALA A 37 -10.01 11.95 37.58
N VAL A 38 -10.84 12.99 37.48
CA VAL A 38 -12.29 12.87 37.27
C VAL A 38 -12.61 12.20 35.94
N GLU A 39 -11.95 12.63 34.86
CA GLU A 39 -12.18 12.05 33.53
C GLU A 39 -11.75 10.58 33.47
N THR A 40 -10.61 10.24 34.10
CA THR A 40 -10.11 8.86 34.13
C THR A 40 -11.00 7.95 34.98
N GLU A 41 -11.52 8.47 36.11
CA GLU A 41 -12.51 7.76 36.91
C GLU A 41 -13.82 7.54 36.13
N ARG A 42 -14.30 8.54 35.39
CA ARG A 42 -15.50 8.43 34.54
C ARG A 42 -15.31 7.42 33.41
N LEU A 43 -14.15 7.43 32.75
CA LEU A 43 -13.79 6.45 31.71
C LEU A 43 -13.79 5.02 32.25
N ILE A 44 -13.19 4.80 33.43
CA ILE A 44 -13.18 3.48 34.07
C ILE A 44 -14.60 3.06 34.49
N ASP A 45 -15.44 4.00 34.94
CA ASP A 45 -16.82 3.72 35.30
C ASP A 45 -17.66 3.25 34.10
N LEU A 46 -17.44 3.88 32.94
CA LEU A 46 -18.05 3.53 31.64
C LEU A 46 -17.45 2.26 30.99
N GLY A 47 -16.47 1.62 31.63
CA GLY A 47 -15.84 0.38 31.16
C GLY A 47 -14.60 0.57 30.28
N GLY A 48 -14.22 1.82 29.98
CA GLY A 48 -13.03 2.16 29.21
C GLY A 48 -11.72 1.76 29.88
N GLU A 49 -10.64 1.66 29.10
CA GLU A 49 -9.29 1.48 29.61
C GLU A 49 -8.59 2.83 29.81
N PRO A 50 -7.84 3.01 30.90
CA PRO A 50 -7.09 4.24 31.12
C PRO A 50 -5.96 4.34 30.08
N SER A 51 -6.17 5.17 29.06
CA SER A 51 -5.19 5.40 28.00
C SER A 51 -4.03 6.28 28.46
N SER A 52 -2.81 5.95 27.99
CA SER A 52 -1.63 6.77 28.23
C SER A 52 -1.77 8.17 27.60
N HIS A 53 -1.14 9.19 28.18
CA HIS A 53 -1.26 10.57 27.69
C HIS A 53 -0.88 10.75 26.21
N ARG A 54 0.01 9.90 25.68
CA ARG A 54 0.38 9.90 24.25
C ARG A 54 -0.82 9.73 23.32
N ILE A 55 -1.87 9.04 23.78
CA ILE A 55 -3.08 8.80 23.00
C ILE A 55 -4.02 10.02 23.04
N ARG A 56 -3.97 10.83 24.12
CA ARG A 56 -4.84 12.02 24.28
C ARG A 56 -4.43 13.19 23.38
N ASP A 57 -3.19 13.23 22.92
CA ASP A 57 -2.68 14.27 22.03
C ASP A 57 -2.98 14.00 20.55
N LEU A 58 -3.42 12.78 20.20
CA LEU A 58 -3.81 12.42 18.84
C LEU A 58 -5.15 13.07 18.52
N ARG A 59 -5.12 14.11 17.69
CA ARG A 59 -6.31 14.90 17.37
C ARG A 59 -6.71 14.78 15.92
N THR A 60 -5.81 14.36 15.05
CA THR A 60 -5.97 14.42 13.59
C THR A 60 -5.81 13.06 12.92
N ILE A 61 -6.29 12.96 11.67
CA ILE A 61 -6.09 11.76 10.85
C ILE A 61 -4.60 11.49 10.61
N ALA A 62 -3.80 12.54 10.42
CA ALA A 62 -2.35 12.40 10.23
C ALA A 62 -1.70 11.71 11.44
N ASP A 63 -2.11 12.08 12.65
CA ASP A 63 -1.60 11.47 13.89
C ASP A 63 -1.94 9.96 13.95
N LEU A 64 -3.15 9.58 13.55
CA LEU A 64 -3.57 8.17 13.49
C LEU A 64 -2.79 7.38 12.42
N VAL A 65 -2.50 8.02 11.29
CA VAL A 65 -1.67 7.41 10.24
C VAL A 65 -0.25 7.18 10.75
N ASP A 66 0.34 8.15 11.44
CA ASP A 66 1.69 8.02 12.00
C ASP A 66 1.76 6.95 13.09
N LEU A 67 0.74 6.87 13.95
CA LEU A 67 0.61 5.79 14.91
C LEU A 67 0.53 4.42 14.22
N HIS A 68 -0.28 4.29 13.17
CA HIS A 68 -0.38 3.05 12.41
C HIS A 68 0.93 2.66 11.72
N ILE A 69 1.70 3.62 11.24
CA ILE A 69 3.02 3.38 10.65
C ILE A 69 4.02 2.91 11.71
N ALA A 70 4.05 3.58 12.86
CA ALA A 70 4.95 3.27 13.96
C ALA A 70 4.73 1.84 14.48
N ASP A 71 3.48 1.46 14.74
CA ASP A 71 3.16 0.12 15.25
C ASP A 71 3.53 -0.97 14.25
N LEU A 72 3.27 -0.74 12.95
CA LEU A 72 3.66 -1.68 11.90
C LEU A 72 5.18 -1.82 11.78
N HIS A 73 5.93 -0.75 12.02
CA HIS A 73 7.37 -0.79 12.05
C HIS A 73 7.88 -1.59 13.27
N GLU A 74 7.29 -1.38 14.45
CA GLU A 74 7.66 -2.09 15.68
C GLU A 74 7.49 -3.61 15.57
N VAL A 75 6.43 -4.07 14.91
CA VAL A 75 6.20 -5.51 14.67
C VAL A 75 6.96 -6.06 13.45
N GLY A 76 7.93 -5.32 12.91
CA GLY A 76 8.77 -5.76 11.79
C GLY A 76 8.02 -5.89 10.47
N ARG A 77 6.91 -5.16 10.28
CA ARG A 77 6.08 -5.18 9.06
C ARG A 77 6.01 -3.79 8.42
N PRO A 78 7.16 -3.21 7.98
CA PRO A 78 7.18 -1.89 7.39
C PRO A 78 6.30 -1.80 6.14
N LEU A 79 5.81 -0.59 5.88
CA LEU A 79 4.97 -0.33 4.71
C LEU A 79 5.75 -0.50 3.41
N ARG A 80 5.14 -1.19 2.44
CA ARG A 80 5.65 -1.23 1.06
C ARG A 80 5.21 0.01 0.28
N ARG A 81 5.94 0.32 -0.78
CA ARG A 81 5.77 1.50 -1.66
C ARG A 81 4.31 1.90 -1.92
N SER A 82 3.46 0.97 -2.36
CA SER A 82 2.06 1.29 -2.69
C SER A 82 1.23 1.69 -1.47
N LYS A 83 1.39 1.01 -0.33
CA LYS A 83 0.66 1.35 0.90
C LYS A 83 1.20 2.65 1.50
N GLN A 84 2.52 2.84 1.45
CA GLN A 84 3.17 4.07 1.90
C GLN A 84 2.68 5.30 1.12
N ALA A 85 2.62 5.22 -0.21
CA ALA A 85 2.14 6.33 -1.04
C ALA A 85 0.69 6.74 -0.69
N VAL A 86 -0.18 5.78 -0.37
CA VAL A 86 -1.54 6.09 0.07
C VAL A 86 -1.55 6.70 1.47
N MET A 87 -0.73 6.21 2.40
CA MET A 87 -0.62 6.81 3.74
C MET A 87 -0.11 8.26 3.67
N GLU A 88 0.90 8.53 2.85
CA GLU A 88 1.40 9.88 2.60
C GLU A 88 0.33 10.78 1.96
N ALA A 89 -0.46 10.25 1.03
CA ALA A 89 -1.59 10.97 0.46
C ALA A 89 -2.64 11.32 1.52
N LEU A 90 -3.03 10.35 2.37
CA LEU A 90 -3.97 10.55 3.48
C LEU A 90 -3.45 11.56 4.51
N LYS A 91 -2.14 11.56 4.80
CA LYS A 91 -1.50 12.57 5.66
C LYS A 91 -1.57 13.98 5.05
N ARG A 92 -1.37 14.10 3.75
CA ARG A 92 -1.42 15.40 3.05
C ARG A 92 -2.84 15.95 3.03
N ASP A 93 -3.81 15.11 2.71
CA ASP A 93 -5.23 15.45 2.61
C ASP A 93 -6.00 14.13 2.79
N PRO A 94 -6.87 13.92 3.79
CA PRO A 94 -7.41 14.90 4.74
C PRO A 94 -6.63 15.06 6.05
N GLY A 95 -5.35 14.71 6.14
CA GLY A 95 -4.63 14.48 7.41
C GLY A 95 -4.80 15.53 8.52
N ALA A 96 -4.94 16.82 8.21
CA ALA A 96 -5.19 17.89 9.20
C ALA A 96 -6.61 17.88 9.82
N THR A 97 -7.52 17.07 9.28
CA THR A 97 -8.90 16.95 9.77
C THR A 97 -8.89 16.30 11.14
N ARG A 98 -9.61 16.93 12.08
CA ARG A 98 -9.75 16.38 13.41
C ARG A 98 -10.64 15.14 13.42
N ILE A 99 -10.28 14.18 14.25
CA ILE A 99 -10.96 12.89 14.36
C ILE A 99 -12.41 13.08 14.85
N ASP A 100 -12.63 14.00 15.79
CA ASP A 100 -13.95 14.35 16.34
C ASP A 100 -14.89 15.04 15.33
N ARG A 101 -14.34 15.58 14.24
CA ARG A 101 -15.09 16.22 13.15
C ARG A 101 -15.21 15.33 11.92
N LEU A 102 -14.73 14.08 11.99
CA LEU A 102 -14.80 13.15 10.89
C LEU A 102 -16.18 12.49 10.82
N ASP A 103 -17.19 13.26 10.42
CA ASP A 103 -18.53 12.77 10.22
C ASP A 103 -18.74 12.23 8.79
N ARG A 104 -19.83 11.49 8.60
CA ARG A 104 -20.24 10.96 7.29
C ARG A 104 -20.28 12.04 6.20
N ALA A 105 -20.77 13.24 6.50
CA ALA A 105 -20.91 14.31 5.53
C ALA A 105 -19.54 14.86 5.06
N THR A 106 -18.61 15.05 5.99
CA THR A 106 -17.22 15.47 5.71
C THR A 106 -16.50 14.45 4.86
N ILE A 107 -16.67 13.16 5.16
CA ILE A 107 -16.10 12.07 4.34
C ILE A 107 -16.69 12.11 2.93
N ILE A 108 -18.02 12.18 2.77
CA ILE A 108 -18.61 12.21 1.42
C ILE A 108 -18.12 13.44 0.64
N LYS A 109 -18.11 14.61 1.27
CA LYS A 109 -17.70 15.87 0.64
C LYS A 109 -16.23 15.87 0.20
N TYR A 110 -15.32 15.36 1.04
CA TYR A 110 -13.92 15.23 0.65
C TYR A 110 -13.78 14.29 -0.56
N TRP A 111 -14.44 13.14 -0.55
CA TRP A 111 -14.21 12.13 -1.60
C TRP A 111 -14.87 12.54 -2.92
N GLN A 112 -15.95 13.31 -2.87
CA GLN A 112 -16.48 14.04 -4.03
C GLN A 112 -15.48 15.07 -4.58
N ARG A 113 -14.80 15.83 -3.72
CA ARG A 113 -13.76 16.79 -4.15
C ARG A 113 -12.61 16.06 -4.85
N ARG A 114 -12.14 14.93 -4.31
CA ARG A 114 -11.07 14.13 -4.93
C ARG A 114 -11.49 13.50 -6.26
N ALA A 115 -12.74 13.06 -6.38
CA ALA A 115 -13.28 12.62 -7.66
C ALA A 115 -13.25 13.75 -8.70
N LYS A 116 -13.63 14.98 -8.32
CA LYS A 116 -13.55 16.16 -9.19
C LYS A 116 -12.12 16.55 -9.58
N GLN A 117 -11.13 16.20 -8.77
CA GLN A 117 -9.71 16.38 -9.08
C GLN A 117 -9.15 15.32 -10.04
N GLY A 118 -9.99 14.39 -10.53
CA GLY A 118 -9.60 13.36 -11.50
C GLY A 118 -9.19 12.02 -10.87
N ALA A 119 -9.42 11.80 -9.57
CA ALA A 119 -9.17 10.50 -8.97
C ALA A 119 -10.20 9.46 -9.47
N GLY A 120 -9.71 8.39 -10.09
CA GLY A 120 -10.57 7.31 -10.58
C GLY A 120 -11.25 6.51 -9.46
N PRO A 121 -12.37 5.79 -9.76
CA PRO A 121 -13.15 5.06 -8.75
C PRO A 121 -12.37 4.00 -7.96
N VAL A 122 -11.38 3.38 -8.61
CA VAL A 122 -10.51 2.37 -7.99
C VAL A 122 -9.59 3.01 -6.95
N THR A 123 -8.99 4.16 -7.29
CA THR A 123 -8.11 4.91 -6.37
C THR A 123 -8.87 5.34 -5.13
N LEU A 124 -10.07 5.90 -5.30
CA LEU A 124 -10.94 6.31 -4.19
C LEU A 124 -11.34 5.11 -3.31
N SER A 125 -11.61 3.96 -3.92
CA SER A 125 -11.89 2.70 -3.20
C SER A 125 -10.71 2.25 -2.33
N VAL A 126 -9.50 2.34 -2.86
CA VAL A 126 -8.27 1.98 -2.13
C VAL A 126 -8.02 2.95 -0.97
N ASP A 127 -8.13 4.26 -1.21
CA ASP A 127 -7.91 5.29 -0.20
C ASP A 127 -8.90 5.14 0.98
N LEU A 128 -10.19 4.94 0.70
CA LEU A 128 -11.20 4.68 1.74
C LEU A 128 -10.91 3.40 2.54
N SER A 129 -10.41 2.36 1.87
CA SER A 129 -10.10 1.08 2.53
C SER A 129 -8.94 1.25 3.52
N TYR A 130 -7.91 2.01 3.14
CA TYR A 130 -6.80 2.30 4.03
C TYR A 130 -7.18 3.24 5.16
N LEU A 131 -7.98 4.28 4.90
CA LEU A 131 -8.48 5.15 5.97
C LEU A 131 -9.29 4.34 6.99
N ARG A 132 -10.20 3.46 6.54
CA ARG A 132 -10.93 2.56 7.45
C ARG A 132 -9.99 1.67 8.26
N THR A 133 -8.93 1.15 7.63
CA THR A 133 -7.93 0.31 8.31
C THR A 133 -7.24 1.09 9.44
N VAL A 134 -6.83 2.33 9.18
CA VAL A 134 -6.19 3.20 10.18
C VAL A 134 -7.15 3.50 11.34
N LEU A 135 -8.41 3.85 11.05
CA LEU A 135 -9.42 4.10 12.09
C LEU A 135 -9.71 2.85 12.92
N THR A 136 -9.88 1.69 12.27
CA THR A 136 -10.15 0.42 12.97
C THR A 136 -8.96 0.04 13.86
N HIS A 137 -7.74 0.26 13.38
CA HIS A 137 -6.52 0.01 14.14
C HIS A 137 -6.42 0.92 15.38
N ALA A 138 -6.68 2.22 15.21
CA ALA A 138 -6.74 3.18 16.31
C ALA A 138 -7.78 2.78 17.38
N ALA A 139 -8.97 2.33 16.95
CA ALA A 139 -10.00 1.85 17.86
C ALA A 139 -9.59 0.55 18.59
N ALA A 140 -9.13 -0.44 17.84
CA ALA A 140 -8.93 -1.80 18.35
C ALA A 140 -7.67 -1.96 19.20
N ILE A 141 -6.59 -1.24 18.87
CA ILE A 141 -5.30 -1.39 19.56
C ILE A 141 -5.12 -0.31 20.63
N HIS A 142 -5.52 0.92 20.33
CA HIS A 142 -5.26 2.08 21.20
C HIS A 142 -6.50 2.57 21.96
N GLY A 143 -7.66 1.95 21.75
CA GLY A 143 -8.91 2.35 22.40
C GLY A 143 -9.36 3.77 22.05
N ILE A 144 -8.90 4.33 20.93
CA ILE A 144 -9.26 5.69 20.51
C ILE A 144 -10.71 5.67 20.03
N SER A 145 -11.54 6.52 20.63
CA SER A 145 -12.93 6.68 20.23
C SER A 145 -13.02 7.31 18.83
N VAL A 146 -13.24 6.47 17.82
CA VAL A 146 -13.41 6.87 16.42
C VAL A 146 -14.68 6.27 15.85
N ASP A 147 -15.42 7.08 15.06
CA ASP A 147 -16.61 6.61 14.37
C ASP A 147 -16.24 5.83 13.10
N THR A 148 -16.14 4.51 13.23
CA THR A 148 -15.90 3.60 12.10
C THR A 148 -17.15 3.32 11.27
N GLU A 149 -18.34 3.69 11.75
CA GLU A 149 -19.60 3.48 11.04
C GLU A 149 -19.82 4.57 9.99
N SER A 150 -19.46 5.83 10.31
CA SER A 150 -19.49 6.94 9.35
C SER A 150 -18.73 6.63 8.06
N ILE A 151 -17.55 6.00 8.13
CA ILE A 151 -16.79 5.64 6.93
C ILE A 151 -17.43 4.49 6.14
N ARG A 152 -18.09 3.54 6.83
CA ARG A 152 -18.82 2.44 6.19
C ARG A 152 -20.01 2.97 5.40
N LEU A 153 -20.81 3.84 6.01
CA LEU A 153 -21.96 4.49 5.37
C LEU A 153 -21.53 5.43 4.25
N ALA A 154 -20.46 6.21 4.44
CA ALA A 154 -19.91 7.06 3.39
C ALA A 154 -19.47 6.26 2.17
N ARG A 155 -18.80 5.11 2.36
CA ARG A 155 -18.43 4.22 1.25
C ARG A 155 -19.66 3.70 0.51
N ALA A 156 -20.71 3.29 1.22
CA ALA A 156 -21.95 2.84 0.61
C ALA A 156 -22.61 3.96 -0.23
N ALA A 157 -22.64 5.19 0.30
CA ALA A 157 -23.15 6.36 -0.41
C ALA A 157 -22.33 6.68 -1.67
N LEU A 158 -21.00 6.73 -1.56
CA LEU A 158 -20.10 6.99 -2.68
C LEU A 158 -20.16 5.91 -3.77
N THR A 159 -20.43 4.66 -3.39
CA THR A 159 -20.68 3.56 -4.33
C THR A 159 -21.98 3.78 -5.10
N ARG A 160 -23.07 4.17 -4.41
CA ARG A 160 -24.35 4.51 -5.06
C ARG A 160 -24.24 5.72 -5.99
N LEU A 161 -23.35 6.67 -5.67
CA LEU A 161 -23.04 7.82 -6.52
C LEU A 161 -22.10 7.49 -7.69
N GLY A 162 -21.66 6.24 -7.83
CA GLY A 162 -20.73 5.82 -8.91
C GLY A 162 -19.30 6.35 -8.76
N LEU A 163 -18.97 7.00 -7.64
CA LEU A 163 -17.64 7.57 -7.39
C LEU A 163 -16.64 6.53 -6.90
N VAL A 164 -17.12 5.42 -6.33
CA VAL A 164 -16.31 4.32 -5.83
C VAL A 164 -16.78 3.04 -6.49
N GLY A 165 -15.85 2.25 -7.01
CA GLY A 165 -16.19 1.06 -7.77
C GLY A 165 -15.00 0.12 -7.96
N ARG A 166 -15.28 -0.99 -8.65
CA ARG A 166 -14.23 -1.91 -9.11
C ARG A 166 -13.59 -1.35 -10.38
N SER A 167 -12.38 -1.81 -10.67
CA SER A 167 -11.76 -1.52 -11.97
C SER A 167 -12.61 -2.16 -13.05
N HIS A 168 -12.68 -1.52 -14.22
CA HIS A 168 -13.20 -2.18 -15.41
C HIS A 168 -12.22 -3.31 -15.76
N GLU A 169 -12.73 -4.54 -15.77
CA GLU A 169 -11.93 -5.69 -16.17
C GLU A 169 -11.61 -5.57 -17.66
N ARG A 170 -10.35 -5.84 -18.02
CA ARG A 170 -9.89 -5.77 -19.40
C ARG A 170 -9.55 -7.20 -19.82
N ASP A 171 -10.49 -7.83 -20.52
CA ASP A 171 -10.36 -9.22 -20.96
C ASP A 171 -9.84 -9.40 -22.38
N ARG A 172 -9.67 -8.29 -23.13
CA ARG A 172 -9.09 -8.37 -24.47
C ARG A 172 -7.63 -8.82 -24.38
N ARG A 173 -7.36 -10.00 -24.94
CA ARG A 173 -6.01 -10.46 -25.27
C ARG A 173 -5.66 -10.04 -26.71
N PRO A 174 -4.42 -9.63 -26.99
CA PRO A 174 -3.96 -9.46 -28.36
C PRO A 174 -4.14 -10.75 -29.15
N THR A 175 -4.52 -10.61 -30.43
CA THR A 175 -4.56 -11.72 -31.38
C THR A 175 -3.15 -12.09 -31.83
N GLU A 176 -3.00 -13.27 -32.43
CA GLU A 176 -1.71 -13.75 -32.93
C GLU A 176 -1.10 -12.79 -33.98
N ALA A 177 -1.93 -12.29 -34.90
CA ALA A 177 -1.52 -11.31 -35.90
C ALA A 177 -1.07 -9.97 -35.30
N GLU A 178 -1.73 -9.51 -34.23
CA GLU A 178 -1.31 -8.29 -33.50
C GLU A 178 0.02 -8.50 -32.76
N ILE A 179 0.25 -9.70 -32.23
CA ILE A 179 1.52 -10.07 -31.62
C ILE A 179 2.62 -10.04 -32.69
N GLU A 180 2.43 -10.72 -33.81
CA GLU A 180 3.39 -10.72 -34.93
C GLU A 180 3.70 -9.30 -35.43
N ALA A 181 2.68 -8.46 -35.63
CA ALA A 181 2.89 -7.07 -36.03
C ALA A 181 3.71 -6.24 -35.00
N LEU A 182 3.51 -6.51 -33.70
CA LEU A 182 4.33 -5.90 -32.65
C LEU A 182 5.77 -6.41 -32.70
N LEU A 183 5.99 -7.70 -32.93
CA LEU A 183 7.33 -8.28 -33.06
C LEU A 183 8.08 -7.69 -34.26
N ASP A 184 7.44 -7.62 -35.42
CA ASP A 184 8.00 -7.01 -36.62
C ASP A 184 8.38 -5.54 -36.42
N TYR A 185 7.53 -4.78 -35.71
CA TYR A 185 7.81 -3.40 -35.35
C TYR A 185 9.05 -3.30 -34.44
N PHE A 186 9.15 -4.16 -33.42
CA PHE A 186 10.28 -4.18 -32.51
C PHE A 186 11.56 -4.70 -33.16
N ASP A 187 11.46 -5.57 -34.16
CA ASP A 187 12.59 -6.07 -34.92
C ASP A 187 13.24 -4.96 -35.76
N LYS A 188 12.43 -4.06 -36.33
CA LYS A 188 12.89 -2.90 -37.10
C LYS A 188 13.41 -1.76 -36.23
N SER A 189 13.02 -1.71 -34.95
CA SER A 189 13.53 -0.72 -34.00
C SER A 189 14.82 -1.22 -33.33
N ILE A 190 15.89 -0.42 -33.35
CA ILE A 190 17.25 -0.76 -32.86
C ILE A 190 17.32 -1.11 -31.35
N ASN A 191 16.20 -1.06 -30.63
CA ASN A 191 16.17 -1.25 -29.19
C ASN A 191 15.76 -2.69 -28.84
N THR A 192 16.72 -3.62 -28.94
CA THR A 192 16.54 -5.07 -28.78
C THR A 192 15.98 -5.49 -27.42
N ILE A 193 16.19 -4.66 -26.40
CA ILE A 193 15.63 -4.81 -25.04
C ILE A 193 14.09 -4.81 -25.07
N ILE A 194 13.48 -4.19 -26.08
CA ILE A 194 12.04 -4.10 -26.29
C ILE A 194 11.47 -5.36 -26.95
N ARG A 195 12.29 -6.09 -27.72
CA ARG A 195 11.89 -7.39 -28.32
C ARG A 195 11.49 -8.38 -27.22
N TRP A 196 12.31 -8.50 -26.17
CA TRP A 196 12.06 -9.44 -25.07
C TRP A 196 10.80 -9.11 -24.26
N ALA A 197 10.56 -7.81 -24.08
CA ALA A 197 9.35 -7.28 -23.50
C ALA A 197 8.11 -7.81 -24.27
N GLY A 198 7.97 -7.49 -25.55
CA GLY A 198 6.84 -7.94 -26.37
C GLY A 198 6.62 -9.46 -26.37
N LEU A 199 7.70 -10.25 -26.39
CA LEU A 199 7.66 -11.71 -26.38
C LEU A 199 7.32 -12.35 -25.03
N SER A 200 7.78 -11.77 -23.93
CA SER A 200 7.51 -12.27 -22.58
C SER A 200 6.05 -12.11 -22.15
N ALA A 201 5.33 -11.14 -22.73
CA ALA A 201 3.94 -10.86 -22.41
C ALA A 201 2.95 -11.84 -23.08
N SER A 202 3.34 -12.52 -24.17
CA SER A 202 2.43 -13.32 -24.98
C SER A 202 2.58 -14.84 -24.82
N ARG A 203 3.81 -15.38 -24.63
CA ARG A 203 4.06 -16.83 -24.76
C ARG A 203 5.01 -17.48 -23.73
N LEU A 204 5.57 -16.71 -22.80
CA LEU A 204 6.33 -17.25 -21.65
C LEU A 204 5.39 -17.72 -20.53
N PRO A 205 5.84 -18.61 -19.61
CA PRO A 205 5.10 -18.90 -18.39
C PRO A 205 4.71 -17.59 -17.69
N PRO A 206 3.51 -17.50 -17.08
CA PRO A 206 2.93 -16.25 -16.59
C PRO A 206 3.75 -15.69 -15.41
N MET A 207 4.78 -14.95 -15.75
CA MET A 207 5.66 -14.21 -14.85
C MET A 207 5.25 -12.76 -14.88
N ARG A 208 5.30 -12.10 -13.72
CA ARG A 208 5.02 -10.66 -13.68
C ARG A 208 6.17 -9.90 -14.30
N GLN A 209 5.87 -8.80 -14.98
CA GLN A 209 6.88 -7.93 -15.59
C GLN A 209 7.99 -7.51 -14.61
N GLU A 210 7.63 -7.14 -13.37
CA GLU A 210 8.63 -6.78 -12.35
C GLU A 210 9.49 -7.97 -11.90
N GLU A 211 8.94 -9.19 -11.95
CA GLU A 211 9.70 -10.43 -11.66
C GLU A 211 10.73 -10.66 -12.78
N ILE A 212 10.33 -10.48 -14.05
CA ILE A 212 11.21 -10.61 -15.21
C ILE A 212 12.36 -9.59 -15.15
N CYS A 213 12.07 -8.31 -14.95
CA CYS A 213 13.06 -7.22 -14.95
C CYS A 213 14.12 -7.34 -13.84
N LYS A 214 13.90 -8.16 -12.80
CA LYS A 214 14.83 -8.33 -11.68
C LYS A 214 15.75 -9.55 -11.81
N ILE A 215 15.53 -10.40 -12.81
CA ILE A 215 16.35 -11.60 -13.01
C ILE A 215 17.81 -11.19 -13.25
N GLU A 216 18.73 -11.81 -12.52
CA GLU A 216 20.15 -11.68 -12.77
C GLU A 216 20.71 -12.90 -13.50
N TRP A 217 21.84 -12.73 -14.18
CA TRP A 217 22.62 -13.85 -14.70
C TRP A 217 23.02 -14.87 -13.63
N SER A 218 23.16 -14.43 -12.38
CA SER A 218 23.44 -15.31 -11.24
C SER A 218 22.28 -16.24 -10.87
N ASP A 219 21.06 -15.92 -11.31
CA ASP A 219 19.85 -16.69 -11.02
C ASP A 219 19.57 -17.79 -12.06
N VAL A 220 20.36 -17.86 -13.12
CA VAL A 220 20.17 -18.79 -14.23
C VAL A 220 21.11 -19.99 -14.06
N ASP A 221 20.52 -21.17 -13.90
CA ASP A 221 21.25 -22.44 -13.97
C ASP A 221 21.35 -22.85 -15.44
N LEU A 222 22.52 -22.62 -16.05
CA LEU A 222 22.73 -22.89 -17.47
C LEU A 222 22.67 -24.38 -17.81
N ASN A 223 23.03 -25.26 -16.87
CA ASN A 223 23.04 -26.71 -17.08
C ASN A 223 21.62 -27.27 -17.06
N LYS A 224 20.79 -26.77 -16.13
CA LYS A 224 19.42 -27.25 -15.95
C LYS A 224 18.40 -26.47 -16.77
N ARG A 225 18.80 -25.37 -17.42
CA ARG A 225 17.91 -24.42 -18.12
C ARG A 225 16.78 -23.94 -17.23
N VAL A 226 17.11 -23.55 -16.00
CA VAL A 226 16.16 -23.10 -14.99
C VAL A 226 16.54 -21.69 -14.54
N VAL A 227 15.55 -20.83 -14.39
CA VAL A 227 15.72 -19.51 -13.78
C VAL A 227 15.12 -19.47 -12.37
N LEU A 228 15.85 -18.89 -11.43
CA LEU A 228 15.38 -18.62 -10.07
C LEU A 228 14.71 -17.25 -10.02
N ILE A 229 13.41 -17.22 -9.78
CA ILE A 229 12.67 -15.98 -9.53
C ILE A 229 12.73 -15.70 -8.03
N ARG A 230 13.39 -14.61 -7.64
CA ARG A 230 13.45 -14.17 -6.25
C ARG A 230 12.17 -13.46 -5.84
N ASP A 231 11.73 -13.69 -4.60
CA ASP A 231 10.58 -13.02 -3.97
C ASP A 231 9.35 -12.95 -4.88
N ARG A 232 8.97 -14.10 -5.46
CA ARG A 232 7.83 -14.20 -6.36
C ARG A 232 6.58 -13.70 -5.62
N LYS A 233 5.84 -12.81 -6.27
CA LYS A 233 4.75 -12.10 -5.59
C LYS A 233 3.61 -13.05 -5.25
N ASP A 234 3.41 -13.26 -3.94
CA ASP A 234 2.32 -14.05 -3.37
C ASP A 234 1.48 -13.17 -2.41
N PRO A 235 0.14 -13.36 -2.31
CA PRO A 235 -0.69 -12.56 -1.41
C PRO A 235 -0.32 -12.69 0.07
N ARG A 236 0.20 -13.86 0.49
CA ARG A 236 0.44 -14.24 1.90
C ARG A 236 1.92 -14.29 2.26
N ARG A 237 2.81 -14.71 1.35
CA ARG A 237 4.26 -14.83 1.60
C ARG A 237 5.08 -14.11 0.54
N LYS A 238 5.33 -12.83 0.78
CA LYS A 238 5.97 -11.96 -0.20
C LYS A 238 7.50 -11.92 -0.13
N ASP A 239 8.08 -12.31 0.99
CA ASP A 239 9.53 -12.30 1.23
C ASP A 239 10.02 -13.75 1.37
N GLY A 240 11.14 -14.08 0.74
CA GLY A 240 11.73 -15.43 0.72
C GLY A 240 11.01 -16.44 -0.19
N ASN A 241 10.02 -16.01 -0.98
CA ASN A 241 9.29 -16.88 -1.90
C ASN A 241 10.06 -17.06 -3.22
N HIS A 242 11.19 -17.76 -3.15
CA HIS A 242 11.98 -18.07 -4.33
C HIS A 242 11.38 -19.26 -5.07
N GLN A 243 11.18 -19.13 -6.39
CA GLN A 243 10.62 -20.20 -7.21
C GLN A 243 11.47 -20.44 -8.44
N LYS A 244 11.67 -21.72 -8.75
CA LYS A 244 12.39 -22.16 -9.95
C LYS A 244 11.39 -22.29 -11.10
N VAL A 245 11.70 -21.67 -12.24
CA VAL A 245 10.91 -21.77 -13.46
C VAL A 245 11.78 -22.41 -14.55
N PRO A 246 11.37 -23.56 -15.11
CA PRO A 246 12.10 -24.16 -16.22
C PRO A 246 11.86 -23.35 -17.50
N LEU A 247 12.94 -23.12 -18.26
CA LEU A 247 12.91 -22.45 -19.56
C LEU A 247 12.64 -23.51 -20.64
N LEU A 248 11.38 -23.95 -20.73
CA LEU A 248 10.94 -24.99 -21.66
C LEU A 248 10.54 -24.39 -23.01
N ASN A 249 10.84 -25.10 -24.10
CA ASN A 249 10.37 -24.78 -25.45
C ASN A 249 9.05 -25.53 -25.73
N LEU A 250 7.98 -25.19 -25.01
CA LEU A 250 6.66 -25.84 -25.17
C LEU A 250 5.70 -25.07 -26.07
N THR A 251 5.93 -23.78 -26.28
CA THR A 251 5.00 -22.87 -26.99
C THR A 251 5.49 -22.50 -28.39
N GLY A 252 6.40 -23.31 -28.97
CA GLY A 252 7.07 -22.99 -30.24
C GLY A 252 8.07 -21.83 -30.10
N PHE A 253 8.44 -21.50 -28.87
CA PHE A 253 9.25 -20.36 -28.54
C PHE A 253 10.38 -20.75 -27.57
N ASP A 254 11.62 -20.64 -28.04
CA ASP A 254 12.80 -21.04 -27.25
C ASP A 254 13.24 -19.89 -26.32
N ALA A 255 12.64 -19.86 -25.13
CA ALA A 255 12.98 -18.93 -24.05
C ALA A 255 14.47 -18.97 -23.68
N TRP A 256 15.11 -20.13 -23.84
CA TRP A 256 16.52 -20.32 -23.55
C TRP A 256 17.40 -19.68 -24.63
N HIS A 257 17.07 -19.89 -25.91
CA HIS A 257 17.77 -19.26 -27.03
C HIS A 257 17.75 -17.73 -26.94
N LEU A 258 16.57 -17.14 -26.70
CA LEU A 258 16.46 -15.69 -26.56
C LEU A 258 17.26 -15.12 -25.39
N MET A 259 17.31 -15.84 -24.27
CA MET A 259 18.09 -15.42 -23.13
C MET A 259 19.58 -15.37 -23.50
N LEU A 260 20.07 -16.34 -24.26
CA LEU A 260 21.45 -16.35 -24.75
C LEU A 260 21.75 -15.21 -25.72
N GLU A 261 20.84 -14.90 -26.66
CA GLU A 261 20.97 -13.73 -27.55
C GLU A 261 21.08 -12.43 -26.74
N GLN A 262 20.25 -12.29 -25.71
CA GLN A 262 20.29 -11.15 -24.80
C GLN A 262 21.65 -11.03 -24.08
N ASN A 263 22.32 -12.14 -23.76
CA ASN A 263 23.67 -12.13 -23.18
C ASN A 263 24.69 -11.45 -24.10
N VAL A 264 24.66 -11.85 -25.38
CA VAL A 264 25.57 -11.33 -26.40
C VAL A 264 25.37 -9.82 -26.55
N LEU A 265 24.12 -9.38 -26.55
CA LEU A 265 23.76 -7.97 -26.73
C LEU A 265 24.06 -7.09 -25.52
N THR A 266 23.85 -7.61 -24.31
CA THR A 266 24.10 -6.87 -23.05
C THR A 266 25.55 -6.94 -22.59
N GLY A 267 26.36 -7.80 -23.21
CA GLY A 267 27.74 -8.07 -22.79
C GLY A 267 27.82 -8.62 -21.36
N GLY A 268 26.81 -9.39 -20.93
CA GLY A 268 26.73 -9.94 -19.58
C GLY A 268 26.47 -8.93 -18.45
N LYS A 269 26.12 -7.68 -18.77
CA LYS A 269 25.76 -6.67 -17.76
C LYS A 269 24.51 -7.08 -16.98
N ARG A 270 24.50 -6.82 -15.67
CA ARG A 270 23.36 -7.08 -14.78
C ARG A 270 22.48 -5.82 -14.66
N PRO A 271 21.14 -5.96 -14.56
CA PRO A 271 20.32 -7.17 -14.60
C PRO A 271 20.15 -7.77 -16.02
N LEU A 272 19.69 -9.02 -16.12
CA LEU A 272 19.46 -9.77 -17.38
C LEU A 272 18.67 -8.94 -18.40
N PHE A 273 17.70 -8.17 -17.89
CA PHE A 273 16.96 -7.15 -18.65
C PHE A 273 17.18 -5.78 -18.04
N PRO A 274 17.92 -4.88 -18.72
CA PRO A 274 18.18 -3.53 -18.23
C PRO A 274 16.98 -2.58 -18.43
N LEU A 275 15.77 -3.02 -18.05
CA LEU A 275 14.55 -2.21 -18.04
C LEU A 275 14.22 -1.81 -16.61
N SER A 276 14.39 -0.53 -16.27
CA SER A 276 14.16 -0.02 -14.92
C SER A 276 12.75 0.54 -14.69
N SER A 277 11.79 0.44 -15.62
CA SER A 277 10.47 1.06 -15.40
C SER A 277 9.28 0.50 -16.21
N PRO A 278 8.07 0.39 -15.62
CA PRO A 278 6.80 0.20 -16.34
C PRO A 278 6.46 1.32 -17.33
N ILE A 279 7.14 2.48 -17.21
CA ILE A 279 6.92 3.67 -18.06
C ILE A 279 7.43 3.43 -19.48
N CYS A 280 8.50 2.65 -19.66
CA CYS A 280 9.00 2.31 -21.00
C CYS A 280 7.92 1.57 -21.80
N TRP A 281 7.23 0.63 -21.16
CA TRP A 281 6.18 -0.17 -21.79
C TRP A 281 4.93 0.61 -22.17
N HIS A 282 4.44 1.52 -21.33
CA HIS A 282 3.29 2.35 -21.68
C HIS A 282 3.61 3.34 -22.80
N ARG A 283 4.81 3.94 -22.81
CA ARG A 283 5.26 4.79 -23.94
C ARG A 283 5.44 4.00 -25.24
N LEU A 284 5.78 2.72 -25.14
CA LEU A 284 5.96 1.85 -26.29
C LEU A 284 4.63 1.39 -26.88
N LEU A 285 3.71 0.92 -26.03
CA LEU A 285 2.36 0.55 -26.47
C LEU A 285 1.59 1.75 -27.01
N ALA A 286 1.75 2.94 -26.41
CA ALA A 286 1.13 4.18 -26.91
C ALA A 286 1.69 4.64 -28.28
N ARG A 287 2.90 4.21 -28.65
CA ARG A 287 3.48 4.47 -29.99
C ARG A 287 3.01 3.44 -31.02
N SER A 288 2.68 2.22 -30.61
CA SER A 288 2.16 1.17 -31.50
C SER A 288 0.65 1.28 -31.74
N THR A 289 -0.16 1.74 -30.77
CA THR A 289 -1.61 1.96 -30.98
C THR A 289 -1.93 3.06 -32.00
N THR A 290 -1.01 4.01 -32.23
CA THR A 290 -1.15 5.01 -33.30
C THR A 290 -1.07 4.42 -34.70
N ILE A 291 -0.60 3.16 -34.83
CA ILE A 291 -0.44 2.47 -36.12
C ILE A 291 -1.70 1.66 -36.46
N GLY A 292 -2.48 1.21 -35.47
CA GLY A 292 -3.72 0.45 -35.68
C GLY A 292 -4.97 1.29 -35.98
N ASN A 293 -4.81 2.60 -36.19
CA ASN A 293 -5.90 3.54 -36.49
C ASN A 293 -5.64 4.33 -37.79
N ARG A 294 -4.82 3.78 -38.68
CA ARG A 294 -4.67 4.20 -40.08
C ARG A 294 -4.98 3.04 -41.01
#